data_AF-A0A8W8JQI1-F1
#
_entry.id   AF-A0A8W8JQI1-F1
#
_cell.length_a   1.000
_cell.length_b   1.000
_cell.length_c   1.000
_cell.angle_alpha   90.00
_cell.angle_beta   90.00
_cell.angle_gamma   90.00
#
_symmetry.space_group_name_H-M   'P 1'
#
loop_
_entity.id
_entity.type
_entity.pdbx_description
1 polymer ?
#
loop_
_entity_poly.entity_id
_entity_poly.type
_entity_poly.pdbx_seq_one_letter_code
_entity_poly.pdbx_strand_id
1 'polypeptide(L)'
;LQAVGGESARGLVENLSDIFLMLNKHYPENMPVWMNQLLKQEGYPSPKVTKADKDIFIKAVLREKINKRKIREVSKEFSLKCRGMFGTEYAANTGFP
;
A
#
# COMPACT_ATOMS: atom_id res chain seq x y z
N LEU A 1 0.30 -1.51 8.14
CA LEU A 1 -0.82 -1.10 7.24
C LEU A 1 -1.46 0.22 7.66
N GLN A 2 -1.73 0.47 8.95
CA GLN A 2 -2.21 1.78 9.45
C GLN A 2 -1.34 2.98 9.07
N ALA A 3 -0.01 2.83 9.15
CA ALA A 3 0.93 3.86 8.68
C ALA A 3 0.68 4.23 7.20
N VAL A 4 0.49 3.23 6.34
CA VAL A 4 0.11 3.43 4.93
C VAL A 4 -1.30 4.03 4.82
N GLY A 5 -2.21 3.64 5.72
CA GLY A 5 -3.58 4.16 5.81
C GLY A 5 -3.70 5.65 6.13
N GLY A 6 -2.64 6.30 6.63
CA GLY A 6 -2.65 7.73 6.91
C GLY A 6 -2.00 8.13 8.23
N GLU A 7 -1.72 7.18 9.13
CA GLU A 7 -1.26 7.44 10.50
C GLU A 7 0.24 7.82 10.59
N SER A 8 0.99 7.77 9.49
CA SER A 8 2.41 8.18 9.47
C SER A 8 2.71 9.37 8.56
N ALA A 9 3.89 9.96 8.68
CA ALA A 9 4.41 10.89 7.69
C ALA A 9 4.62 10.19 6.33
N ARG A 10 4.36 10.89 5.22
CA ARG A 10 4.45 10.32 3.86
C ARG A 10 5.84 9.74 3.54
N GLY A 11 6.91 10.38 3.98
CA GLY A 11 8.28 9.87 3.80
C GLY A 11 8.55 8.55 4.54
N LEU A 12 7.80 8.26 5.61
CA LEU A 12 7.94 6.99 6.35
C LEU A 12 7.22 5.84 5.63
N VAL A 13 6.21 6.12 4.81
CA VAL A 13 5.47 5.09 4.05
C VAL A 13 6.43 4.32 3.13
N GLU A 14 7.37 5.01 2.47
CA GLU A 14 8.35 4.37 1.59
C GLU A 14 9.26 3.40 2.35
N ASN A 15 9.77 3.80 3.51
CA ASN A 15 10.60 2.93 4.36
C ASN A 15 9.82 1.71 4.87
N LEU A 16 8.55 1.91 5.27
CA LEU A 16 7.70 0.82 5.73
C LEU A 16 7.28 -0.13 4.60
N SER A 17 7.30 0.33 3.35
CA SER A 17 6.96 -0.49 2.18
C SER A 17 7.98 -1.61 1.94
N ASP A 18 9.24 -1.40 2.31
CA ASP A 18 10.29 -2.42 2.22
C ASP A 18 9.98 -3.63 3.13
N ILE A 19 9.22 -3.43 4.22
CA ILE A 19 8.78 -4.52 5.10
C ILE A 19 7.83 -5.46 4.35
N PHE A 20 6.91 -4.94 3.52
CA PHE A 20 6.04 -5.80 2.71
C PHE A 20 6.84 -6.67 1.74
N LEU A 21 7.89 -6.12 1.15
CA LEU A 21 8.78 -6.86 0.25
C LEU A 21 9.49 -7.99 0.99
N MET A 22 10.04 -7.70 2.17
CA MET A 22 10.73 -8.70 2.99
C MET A 22 9.77 -9.78 3.50
N LEU A 23 8.57 -9.41 3.93
CA LEU A 23 7.54 -10.37 4.34
C LEU A 23 7.10 -11.27 3.18
N ASN A 24 6.87 -10.71 1.98
CA ASN A 24 6.49 -11.51 0.82
C ASN A 24 7.63 -12.42 0.33
N LYS A 25 8.88 -11.99 0.51
CA LYS A 25 10.07 -12.79 0.17
C LYS A 25 10.27 -13.97 1.12
N HIS A 26 10.12 -13.75 2.43
CA HIS A 26 10.43 -14.75 3.46
C HIS A 26 9.23 -15.58 3.92
N TYR A 27 8.01 -15.07 3.76
CA TYR A 27 6.77 -15.70 4.19
C TYR A 27 5.69 -15.68 3.08
N PRO A 28 5.99 -16.24 1.88
CA PRO A 28 5.09 -16.16 0.72
C PRO A 28 3.76 -16.88 0.93
N GLU A 29 3.68 -17.86 1.84
CA GLU A 29 2.44 -18.58 2.16
C GLU A 29 1.54 -17.78 3.12
N ASN A 30 2.15 -17.06 4.06
CA ASN A 30 1.41 -16.29 5.07
C ASN A 30 1.01 -14.90 4.57
N MET A 31 1.83 -14.27 3.71
CA MET A 31 1.59 -12.90 3.24
C MET A 31 0.21 -12.72 2.59
N PRO A 32 -0.27 -13.61 1.69
CA PRO A 32 -1.62 -13.52 1.15
C PRO A 32 -2.70 -13.60 2.22
N VAL A 33 -2.53 -14.48 3.21
CA VAL A 33 -3.49 -14.68 4.31
C VAL A 33 -3.59 -13.41 5.14
N TRP A 34 -2.47 -12.86 5.62
CA TRP A 34 -2.44 -11.65 6.44
C TRP A 34 -3.00 -10.44 5.69
N MET A 35 -2.61 -10.24 4.43
CA MET A 35 -3.09 -9.13 3.62
C MET A 35 -4.60 -9.19 3.40
N ASN A 36 -5.12 -10.37 3.08
CA ASN A 36 -6.56 -10.55 2.89
C ASN A 36 -7.34 -10.40 4.21
N GLN A 37 -6.85 -10.95 5.31
CA GLN A 37 -7.52 -10.85 6.61
C GLN A 37 -7.62 -9.40 7.08
N LEU A 38 -6.53 -8.62 6.97
CA LEU A 38 -6.49 -7.24 7.44
C LEU A 38 -7.26 -6.30 6.51
N LEU A 39 -7.04 -6.37 5.19
CA LEU A 39 -7.61 -5.39 4.26
C LEU A 39 -9.07 -5.67 3.91
N LYS A 40 -9.58 -6.89 4.11
CA LYS A 40 -11.02 -7.18 3.95
C LYS A 40 -11.88 -6.59 5.07
N GLN A 41 -11.27 -6.17 6.18
CA GLN A 41 -12.00 -5.47 7.23
C GLN A 41 -12.55 -4.14 6.68
N GLU A 42 -13.84 -3.91 6.89
CA GLU A 42 -14.50 -2.68 6.47
C GLU A 42 -13.89 -1.48 7.21
N GLY A 43 -13.75 -0.34 6.52
CA GLY A 43 -13.13 0.85 7.10
C GLY A 43 -11.61 0.77 7.33
N TYR A 44 -10.98 -0.40 7.25
CA TYR A 44 -9.53 -0.57 7.43
C TYR A 44 -8.78 -0.60 6.09
N PRO A 45 -7.61 0.05 5.94
CA PRO A 45 -6.94 0.92 6.89
C PRO A 45 -7.47 2.37 6.82
N SER A 46 -8.42 2.64 5.91
CA SER A 46 -9.16 3.89 5.81
C SER A 46 -10.54 3.62 5.22
N PRO A 47 -11.60 4.33 5.65
CA PRO A 47 -12.93 4.22 5.03
C PRO A 47 -12.98 4.81 3.62
N LYS A 48 -11.94 5.52 3.18
CA LYS A 48 -11.88 6.19 1.86
C LYS A 48 -11.46 5.28 0.72
N VAL A 49 -10.97 4.06 1.00
CA VAL A 49 -10.56 3.10 -0.03
C VAL A 49 -11.63 2.07 -0.28
N THR A 50 -11.92 1.82 -1.56
CA THR A 50 -12.90 0.81 -1.96
C THR A 50 -12.33 -0.61 -1.81
N LYS A 51 -13.22 -1.62 -1.85
CA LYS A 51 -12.79 -3.02 -1.92
C LYS A 51 -11.90 -3.29 -3.15
N ALA A 52 -12.22 -2.67 -4.29
CA ALA A 52 -11.43 -2.82 -5.51
C ALA A 52 -10.01 -2.23 -5.35
N ASP A 53 -9.87 -1.06 -4.72
CA ASP A 53 -8.56 -0.46 -4.44
C ASP A 53 -7.71 -1.37 -3.53
N LYS A 54 -8.33 -1.97 -2.53
CA LYS A 54 -7.69 -2.93 -1.63
C LYS A 54 -7.23 -4.17 -2.39
N ASP A 55 -8.07 -4.75 -3.25
CA ASP A 55 -7.74 -5.93 -4.03
C ASP A 55 -6.59 -5.67 -5.02
N ILE A 56 -6.57 -4.48 -5.64
CA ILE A 56 -5.48 -4.03 -6.52
C ILE A 56 -4.17 -3.94 -5.72
N PHE A 57 -4.21 -3.28 -4.55
CA PHE A 57 -3.05 -3.13 -3.69
C PHE A 57 -2.50 -4.49 -3.23
N ILE A 58 -3.37 -5.39 -2.76
CA ILE A 58 -2.98 -6.76 -2.35
C ILE A 58 -2.29 -7.48 -3.50
N LYS A 59 -2.90 -7.51 -4.69
CA LYS A 59 -2.33 -8.20 -5.86
C LYS A 59 -0.96 -7.65 -6.24
N ALA A 60 -0.80 -6.32 -6.19
CA ALA A 60 0.46 -5.68 -6.51
C ALA A 60 1.55 -6.03 -5.48
N VAL A 61 1.25 -5.94 -4.18
CA VAL A 61 2.19 -6.31 -3.11
C VAL A 61 2.63 -7.78 -3.21
N LEU A 62 1.68 -8.71 -3.44
CA LEU A 62 1.98 -10.14 -3.49
C LEU A 62 2.80 -10.56 -4.71
N ARG A 63 2.78 -9.78 -5.80
CA ARG A 63 3.63 -10.02 -6.98
C ARG A 63 5.09 -9.63 -6.74
N GLU A 64 5.35 -8.70 -5.85
CA GLU A 64 6.70 -8.15 -5.65
C GLU A 64 7.49 -8.93 -4.59
N LYS A 65 8.64 -9.50 -5.00
CA LYS A 65 9.58 -10.19 -4.10
C LYS A 65 10.97 -9.57 -4.05
N ILE A 66 11.29 -8.68 -4.99
CA ILE A 66 12.63 -8.08 -5.15
C ILE A 66 12.57 -6.57 -5.48
N ASN A 67 11.53 -6.09 -6.19
CA ASN A 67 11.51 -4.72 -6.68
C ASN A 67 11.07 -3.70 -5.61
N LYS A 68 12.06 -3.14 -4.91
CA LYS A 68 11.86 -2.08 -3.90
C LYS A 68 11.23 -0.81 -4.46
N ARG A 69 11.57 -0.44 -5.69
CA ARG A 69 10.98 0.75 -6.32
C ARG A 69 9.48 0.55 -6.50
N LYS A 70 9.07 -0.60 -7.04
CA LYS A 70 7.67 -0.90 -7.31
C LYS A 70 6.83 -1.00 -6.03
N ILE A 71 7.33 -1.66 -4.99
CA ILE A 71 6.58 -1.78 -3.72
C ILE A 71 6.33 -0.41 -3.07
N ARG A 72 7.29 0.52 -3.18
CA ARG A 72 7.16 1.89 -2.67
C ARG A 72 6.17 2.70 -3.49
N GLU A 73 6.22 2.61 -4.82
CA GLU A 73 5.25 3.27 -5.72
C GLU A 73 3.82 2.84 -5.39
N VAL A 74 3.57 1.52 -5.30
CA VAL A 74 2.24 0.97 -5.02
C VAL A 74 1.76 1.36 -3.61
N SER A 75 2.65 1.34 -2.61
CA SER A 75 2.30 1.73 -1.25
C SER A 75 2.04 3.24 -1.11
N LYS A 76 2.78 4.07 -1.85
CA LYS A 76 2.54 5.52 -1.93
C LYS A 76 1.19 5.81 -2.57
N GLU A 77 0.88 5.15 -3.69
CA GLU A 77 -0.41 5.27 -4.38
C GLU A 77 -1.58 4.91 -3.47
N PHE A 78 -1.50 3.75 -2.81
CA PHE A 78 -2.52 3.29 -1.89
C PHE A 78 -2.68 4.22 -0.68
N SER A 79 -1.57 4.76 -0.14
CA SER A 79 -1.61 5.78 0.92
C SER A 79 -2.30 7.07 0.47
N LEU A 80 -2.08 7.52 -0.77
CA LEU A 80 -2.78 8.69 -1.31
C LEU A 80 -4.29 8.45 -1.38
N LYS A 81 -4.72 7.26 -1.81
CA LYS A 81 -6.13 6.87 -1.82
C LYS A 81 -6.71 6.84 -0.40
N CYS A 82 -6.00 6.24 0.55
CA CYS A 82 -6.41 6.21 1.96
C CYS A 82 -6.59 7.61 2.57
N ARG A 83 -5.85 8.61 2.09
CA ARG A 83 -5.96 10.01 2.52
C ARG A 83 -7.00 10.81 1.74
N GLY A 84 -7.51 10.29 0.63
CA GLY A 84 -8.38 11.03 -0.30
C GLY A 84 -7.63 12.04 -1.16
N MET A 85 -6.33 11.84 -1.37
CA MET A 85 -5.46 12.71 -2.16
C MET A 85 -5.15 12.15 -3.56
N PHE A 86 -5.66 10.97 -3.88
CA PHE A 86 -5.47 10.34 -5.19
C PHE A 86 -6.26 11.09 -6.28
N GLY A 87 -5.61 11.43 -7.39
CA GLY A 87 -6.24 12.18 -8.49
C GLY A 87 -6.43 13.68 -8.26
N THR A 88 -5.97 14.23 -7.12
CA THR A 88 -5.89 15.68 -6.91
C THR A 88 -4.60 16.23 -7.51
N GLU A 89 -4.55 17.51 -7.92
CA GLU A 89 -3.35 18.17 -8.50
C GLU A 89 -2.07 17.99 -7.66
N TYR A 90 -2.18 17.68 -6.36
CA TYR A 90 -1.05 17.33 -5.50
C TYR A 90 -0.36 15.99 -5.84
N ALA A 91 -1.03 15.07 -6.54
CA ALA A 91 -0.41 13.87 -7.08
C ALA A 91 0.55 14.20 -8.25
N ALA A 92 0.24 15.26 -9.01
CA ALA A 92 1.05 15.71 -10.14
C ALA A 92 2.37 16.37 -9.70
N ASN A 93 2.42 16.94 -8.49
CA ASN A 93 3.59 17.69 -8.01
C ASN A 93 4.65 16.85 -7.27
N THR A 94 4.49 15.53 -7.15
CA THR A 94 5.54 14.64 -6.57
C THR A 94 6.20 13.71 -7.57
N GLY A 95 6.14 14.09 -8.87
CA GLY A 95 6.96 13.52 -9.92
C GLY A 95 6.59 12.10 -10.30
N PHE A 96 5.73 11.95 -11.30
CA PHE A 96 5.80 10.85 -12.25
C PHE A 96 5.41 11.39 -13.64
N PRO A 97 6.23 11.17 -14.68
CA PRO A 97 5.79 11.30 -16.06
C PRO A 97 4.75 10.24 -16.43
#